data_AF-A0A9E6MD94-F1
#
_entry.id   AF-A0A9E6MD94-F1
#
_cell.length_a   1.000
_cell.length_b   1.000
_cell.length_c   1.000
_cell.angle_alpha   90.00
_cell.angle_beta   90.00
_cell.angle_gamma   90.00
#
_symmetry.space_group_name_H-M   'P 1'
#
loop_
_entity.id
_entity.type
_entity.pdbx_description
1 polymer ?
#
loop_
_entity_poly.entity_id
_entity_poly.type
_entity_poly.pdbx_seq_one_letter_code
_entity_poly.pdbx_strand_id
1 'polypeptide(L)'
;MAVTQKAWRAVRKIASTKPRIMEDLDLALAISEKGGKIDYIRDMQIEASIRRLMNTPLLYAKYNFQWLRTYWLRDYHLRACVMAPVAFVSTIGQFGVAPILRRYNPETKRMQWRVAQGQEDRVVPE
;
A
#
# COMPACT_ATOMS: atom_id res chain seq x y z
N MET A 1 -7.01 -0.76 9.67
CA MET A 1 -8.32 -0.05 9.59
C MET A 1 -9.31 -0.74 10.52
N ALA A 2 -10.22 0.01 11.16
CA ALA A 2 -11.34 -0.56 11.91
C ALA A 2 -12.65 -0.25 11.18
N VAL A 3 -13.54 -1.23 11.04
CA VAL A 3 -14.83 -1.10 10.33
C VAL A 3 -15.93 -1.65 11.22
N THR A 4 -17.04 -0.92 11.35
CA THR A 4 -18.18 -1.40 12.14
C THR A 4 -18.85 -2.59 11.44
N GLN A 5 -19.48 -3.48 12.22
CA GLN A 5 -20.21 -4.61 11.65
C GLN A 5 -21.29 -4.17 10.65
N LYS A 6 -21.97 -3.06 10.94
CA LYS A 6 -22.99 -2.46 10.05
C LYS A 6 -22.39 -2.04 8.71
N ALA A 7 -21.28 -1.30 8.73
CA ALA A 7 -20.61 -0.86 7.51
C ALA A 7 -20.09 -2.07 6.71
N TRP A 8 -19.47 -3.05 7.37
CA TRP A 8 -19.01 -4.27 6.70
C TRP A 8 -20.15 -5.03 6.02
N ARG A 9 -21.28 -5.25 6.71
CA ARG A 9 -22.43 -5.94 6.12
C ARG A 9 -22.99 -5.23 4.88
N ALA A 10 -22.91 -3.90 4.82
CA ALA A 10 -23.38 -3.12 3.70
C ALA A 10 -22.50 -3.27 2.44
N VAL A 11 -21.19 -3.51 2.62
CA VAL A 11 -20.21 -3.51 1.52
C VAL A 11 -19.63 -4.88 1.19
N ARG A 12 -19.76 -5.90 2.07
CA ARG A 12 -19.13 -7.22 1.88
C ARG A 12 -19.44 -7.93 0.56
N LYS A 13 -20.56 -7.58 -0.10
CA LYS A 13 -20.95 -8.15 -1.40
C LYS A 13 -20.30 -7.45 -2.60
N ILE A 14 -19.80 -6.23 -2.40
CA ILE A 14 -19.17 -5.40 -3.44
C ILE A 14 -17.69 -5.16 -3.17
N ALA A 15 -17.19 -5.47 -1.96
CA ALA A 15 -15.77 -5.54 -1.67
C ALA A 15 -15.14 -6.63 -2.55
N SER A 16 -14.08 -6.28 -3.28
CA SER A 16 -13.42 -7.18 -4.20
C SER A 16 -12.49 -8.10 -3.43
N THR A 17 -12.51 -9.39 -3.78
CA THR A 17 -11.51 -10.38 -3.34
C THR A 17 -10.54 -10.73 -4.47
N LYS A 18 -10.54 -9.95 -5.55
CA LYS A 18 -9.65 -10.18 -6.69
C LYS A 18 -8.20 -9.96 -6.25
N PRO A 19 -7.26 -10.76 -6.77
CA PRO A 19 -5.85 -10.51 -6.54
C PRO A 19 -5.38 -9.18 -7.14
N ARG A 20 -4.23 -8.72 -6.68
CA ARG A 20 -3.53 -7.51 -7.17
C ARG A 20 -4.32 -6.21 -7.02
N ILE A 21 -5.02 -6.08 -5.90
CA ILE A 21 -5.68 -4.84 -5.48
C ILE A 21 -5.17 -4.41 -4.11
N MET A 22 -5.38 -3.14 -3.81
CA MET A 22 -5.20 -2.61 -2.47
C MET A 22 -6.50 -2.84 -1.68
N GLU A 23 -6.56 -3.92 -0.92
CA GLU A 23 -7.78 -4.34 -0.18
C GLU A 23 -8.35 -3.22 0.71
N ASP A 24 -7.50 -2.50 1.44
CA ASP A 24 -7.93 -1.39 2.30
C ASP A 24 -8.53 -0.22 1.48
N LEU A 25 -7.94 0.09 0.31
CA LEU A 25 -8.47 1.12 -0.59
C LEU A 25 -9.79 0.67 -1.22
N ASP A 26 -9.85 -0.57 -1.69
CA ASP A 26 -11.05 -1.16 -2.27
C ASP A 26 -12.22 -1.08 -1.29
N LEU A 27 -11.98 -1.48 -0.04
CA LEU A 27 -12.96 -1.41 1.05
C LEU A 27 -13.35 0.04 1.37
N ALA A 28 -12.41 0.97 1.40
CA ALA A 28 -12.69 2.39 1.61
C ALA A 28 -13.58 2.99 0.50
N LEU A 29 -13.32 2.64 -0.76
CA LEU A 29 -14.13 3.04 -1.89
C LEU A 29 -15.54 2.43 -1.80
N ALA A 30 -15.65 1.14 -1.49
CA ALA A 30 -16.94 0.47 -1.31
C ALA A 30 -17.81 1.12 -0.21
N ILE A 31 -17.20 1.50 0.91
CA ILE A 31 -17.89 2.19 2.02
C ILE A 31 -18.38 3.55 1.56
N SER A 32 -17.53 4.29 0.83
CA SER A 32 -17.88 5.62 0.30
C SER A 32 -19.01 5.54 -0.73
N GLU A 33 -19.01 4.55 -1.63
CA GLU A 33 -20.09 4.29 -2.60
C GLU A 33 -21.45 4.04 -1.93
N LYS A 34 -21.45 3.49 -0.71
CA LYS A 34 -22.66 3.28 0.10
C LYS A 34 -23.01 4.45 1.02
N GLY A 35 -22.37 5.60 0.83
CA GLY A 35 -22.61 6.81 1.64
C GLY A 35 -22.02 6.73 3.06
N GLY A 36 -21.16 5.75 3.32
CA GLY A 36 -20.42 5.67 4.57
C GLY A 36 -19.34 6.77 4.67
N LYS A 37 -19.05 7.20 5.90
CA LYS A 37 -17.97 8.15 6.17
C LYS A 37 -16.72 7.40 6.60
N ILE A 38 -15.56 7.91 6.21
CA ILE A 38 -14.25 7.43 6.60
C ILE A 38 -13.51 8.61 7.20
N ASP A 39 -12.89 8.40 8.35
CA ASP A 39 -12.17 9.43 9.08
C ASP A 39 -10.85 8.88 9.63
N TYR A 40 -9.92 9.78 9.90
CA TYR A 40 -8.61 9.47 10.47
C TYR A 40 -8.54 9.95 11.92
N ILE A 41 -8.47 9.01 12.86
CA ILE A 41 -8.35 9.30 14.28
C ILE A 41 -6.87 9.60 14.59
N ARG A 42 -6.52 10.89 14.68
CA ARG A 42 -5.13 11.37 14.82
C ARG A 42 -4.40 10.83 16.04
N ASP A 43 -5.14 10.59 17.13
CA ASP A 43 -4.59 10.12 18.40
C ASP A 43 -4.42 8.59 18.45
N MET A 44 -4.95 7.87 17.44
CA MET A 44 -4.82 6.42 17.34
C MET A 44 -3.64 6.05 16.44
N GLN A 45 -2.45 6.04 17.05
CA GLN A 45 -1.19 5.76 16.35
C GLN A 45 -0.70 4.35 16.65
N ILE A 46 -0.20 3.68 15.61
CA ILE A 46 0.48 2.39 15.73
C ILE A 46 1.79 2.45 14.96
N GLU A 47 2.81 1.76 15.46
CA GLU A 47 4.04 1.58 14.70
C GLU A 47 3.79 0.61 13.54
N ALA A 48 4.14 1.05 12.33
CA ALA A 48 4.06 0.24 11.13
C ALA A 48 5.47 -0.14 10.66
N SER A 49 5.67 -1.41 10.32
CA SER A 49 6.98 -1.85 9.82
C SER A 49 7.26 -1.28 8.43
N ILE A 50 8.46 -0.74 8.24
CA ILE A 50 8.91 -0.11 7.00
C ILE A 50 9.34 -1.15 5.93
N ARG A 51 9.09 -2.45 6.16
CA ARG A 51 9.58 -3.55 5.32
C ARG A 51 9.27 -3.43 3.83
N ARG A 52 8.09 -2.92 3.46
CA ARG A 52 7.73 -2.72 2.04
C ARG A 52 8.59 -1.67 1.33
N LEU A 53 9.12 -0.69 2.07
CA LEU A 53 10.12 0.26 1.55
C LEU A 53 11.54 -0.34 1.51
N MET A 54 11.74 -1.55 2.03
CA MET A 54 13.00 -2.29 1.88
C MET A 54 12.96 -3.26 0.69
N ASN A 55 11.79 -3.45 0.05
CA ASN A 55 11.68 -4.27 -1.15
C ASN A 55 12.54 -3.73 -2.31
N THR A 56 12.91 -4.62 -3.23
CA THR A 56 13.50 -4.21 -4.50
C THR A 56 12.59 -3.21 -5.23
N PRO A 57 13.15 -2.20 -5.92
CA PRO A 57 12.35 -1.17 -6.57
C PRO A 57 11.29 -1.72 -7.55
N LEU A 58 11.59 -2.82 -8.24
CA LEU A 58 10.65 -3.47 -9.14
C LEU A 58 9.43 -4.07 -8.40
N LEU A 59 9.64 -4.71 -7.26
CA LEU A 59 8.54 -5.23 -6.44
C LEU A 59 7.75 -4.12 -5.77
N TYR A 60 8.44 -3.07 -5.31
CA TYR A 60 7.77 -1.87 -4.82
C TYR A 60 6.90 -1.23 -5.90
N ALA A 61 7.42 -1.09 -7.13
CA ALA A 61 6.65 -0.58 -8.26
C ALA A 61 5.40 -1.44 -8.50
N LYS A 62 5.56 -2.77 -8.60
CA LYS A 62 4.42 -3.69 -8.76
C LYS A 62 3.36 -3.49 -7.67
N TYR A 63 3.77 -3.36 -6.41
CA TYR A 63 2.87 -3.07 -5.29
C TYR A 63 2.20 -1.70 -5.45
N ASN A 64 2.97 -0.65 -5.70
CA ASN A 64 2.49 0.72 -5.80
C ASN A 64 1.47 0.92 -6.92
N PHE A 65 1.70 0.32 -8.09
CA PHE A 65 0.77 0.37 -9.22
C PHE A 65 -0.55 -0.38 -8.97
N GLN A 66 -0.66 -1.23 -7.93
CA GLN A 66 -1.94 -1.82 -7.53
C GLN A 66 -2.95 -0.76 -7.04
N TRP A 67 -2.48 0.38 -6.51
CA TRP A 67 -3.37 1.51 -6.17
C TRP A 67 -4.17 1.96 -7.39
N LEU A 68 -3.47 2.18 -8.52
CA LEU A 68 -4.12 2.63 -9.76
C LEU A 68 -5.08 1.57 -10.27
N ARG A 69 -4.64 0.30 -10.31
CA ARG A 69 -5.48 -0.82 -10.73
C ARG A 69 -6.76 -0.92 -9.90
N THR A 70 -6.67 -0.68 -8.59
CA THR A 70 -7.83 -0.70 -7.69
C THR A 70 -8.83 0.40 -8.02
N TYR A 71 -8.38 1.63 -8.29
CA TYR A 71 -9.27 2.69 -8.77
C TYR A 71 -9.92 2.33 -10.10
N TRP A 72 -9.15 1.78 -11.05
CA TRP A 72 -9.68 1.35 -12.35
C TRP A 72 -10.75 0.27 -12.22
N LEU A 73 -10.58 -0.70 -11.31
CA LEU A 73 -11.54 -1.79 -11.09
C LEU A 73 -12.87 -1.35 -10.49
N ARG A 74 -12.93 -0.14 -9.90
CA ARG A 74 -14.13 0.47 -9.33
C ARG A 74 -14.61 1.68 -10.13
N ASP A 75 -14.20 1.79 -11.39
CA ASP A 75 -14.58 2.87 -12.31
C ASP A 75 -14.19 4.29 -11.85
N TYR A 76 -13.24 4.41 -10.92
CA TYR A 76 -12.67 5.69 -10.46
C TYR A 76 -11.51 6.16 -11.36
N HIS A 77 -11.70 6.18 -12.67
CA HIS A 77 -10.65 6.45 -13.66
C HIS A 77 -9.95 7.80 -13.46
N LEU A 78 -10.71 8.86 -13.16
CA LEU A 78 -10.12 10.18 -12.91
C LEU A 78 -9.17 10.16 -11.72
N ARG A 79 -9.54 9.48 -10.63
CA ARG A 79 -8.66 9.33 -9.45
C ARG A 79 -7.42 8.50 -9.79
N ALA A 80 -7.57 7.46 -10.62
CA ALA A 80 -6.43 6.70 -11.10
C ALA A 80 -5.44 7.58 -11.89
N CYS A 81 -5.94 8.43 -12.79
CA CYS A 81 -5.11 9.36 -13.55
C CYS A 81 -4.41 10.38 -12.65
N VAL A 82 -5.12 10.95 -11.68
CA VAL A 82 -4.53 11.91 -10.72
C VAL A 82 -3.47 11.26 -9.81
N MET A 83 -3.67 9.99 -9.44
CA MET A 83 -2.72 9.27 -8.60
C MET A 83 -1.54 8.66 -9.38
N ALA A 84 -1.62 8.57 -10.71
CA ALA A 84 -0.57 7.98 -11.53
C ALA A 84 0.78 8.72 -11.41
N PRO A 85 0.85 10.08 -11.46
CA PRO A 85 2.09 10.81 -11.19
C PRO A 85 2.66 10.54 -9.80
N VAL A 86 1.81 10.43 -8.78
CA VAL A 86 2.24 10.13 -7.39
C VAL A 86 2.86 8.74 -7.32
N ALA A 87 2.22 7.73 -7.94
CA ALA A 87 2.76 6.38 -8.02
C ALA A 87 4.10 6.34 -8.79
N PHE A 88 4.22 7.12 -9.86
CA PHE A 88 5.45 7.20 -10.64
C PHE A 88 6.60 7.85 -9.86
N VAL A 89 6.38 9.03 -9.27
CA VAL A 89 7.39 9.76 -8.49
C VAL A 89 7.83 8.96 -7.27
N SER A 90 6.89 8.34 -6.55
CA SER A 90 7.24 7.48 -5.41
C SER A 90 8.04 6.25 -5.83
N THR A 91 7.79 5.70 -7.02
CA THR A 91 8.61 4.61 -7.58
C THR A 91 10.03 5.09 -7.89
N ILE A 92 10.20 6.25 -8.53
CA ILE A 92 11.52 6.83 -8.78
C ILE A 92 12.27 7.10 -7.47
N GLY A 93 11.59 7.72 -6.49
CA GLY A 93 12.16 7.94 -5.16
C GLY A 93 12.63 6.64 -4.51
N GLN A 94 11.87 5.56 -4.68
CA GLN A 94 12.25 4.26 -4.19
C GLN A 94 13.52 3.71 -4.84
N PHE A 95 13.76 3.95 -6.14
CA PHE A 95 15.03 3.58 -6.78
C PHE A 95 16.23 4.29 -6.14
N GLY A 96 16.07 5.55 -5.70
CA GLY A 96 17.12 6.28 -4.98
C GLY A 96 17.32 5.83 -3.53
N VAL A 97 16.23 5.52 -2.83
CA VAL A 97 16.26 5.24 -1.38
C VAL A 97 16.50 3.76 -1.07
N ALA A 98 16.04 2.83 -1.90
CA ALA A 98 16.21 1.39 -1.72
C ALA A 98 17.67 0.93 -1.49
N PRO A 99 18.70 1.39 -2.22
CA PRO A 99 20.08 0.96 -1.95
C PRO A 99 20.57 1.37 -0.56
N ILE A 100 20.06 2.48 -0.01
CA ILE A 100 20.38 2.97 1.33
C ILE A 100 19.63 2.13 2.38
N LEU A 101 18.32 1.96 2.22
CA LEU A 101 17.49 1.21 3.17
C LEU A 101 17.83 -0.29 3.21
N ARG A 102 18.24 -0.89 2.09
CA ARG A 102 18.61 -2.30 2.06
C ARG A 102 19.94 -2.61 2.73
N ARG A 103 20.78 -1.60 2.89
CA ARG A 103 22.03 -1.66 3.66
C ARG A 103 21.79 -1.37 5.15
N TYR A 104 20.64 -0.80 5.49
CA TYR A 104 20.29 -0.51 6.87
C TYR A 104 19.73 -1.77 7.54
N ASN A 105 20.35 -2.20 8.64
CA ASN A 105 19.81 -3.24 9.50
C ASN A 105 18.95 -2.58 10.61
N PRO A 106 17.62 -2.79 10.61
CA PRO A 106 16.73 -2.11 11.56
C PRO A 106 16.86 -2.62 13.01
N GLU A 107 17.31 -3.86 13.21
CA GLU A 107 17.48 -4.44 14.56
C GLU A 107 18.72 -3.88 15.26
N THR A 108 19.83 -3.78 14.51
CA THR A 108 21.10 -3.26 15.04
C THR A 108 21.27 -1.75 14.87
N LYS A 109 20.36 -1.10 14.12
CA LYS A 109 20.39 0.33 13.74
C LYS A 109 21.71 0.75 13.08
N ARG A 110 22.33 -0.15 12.32
CA ARG A 110 23.64 0.09 11.66
C ARG A 110 23.53 -0.09 10.15
N MET A 111 24.34 0.70 9.44
CA MET A 111 24.58 0.49 8.01
C MET A 111 25.58 -0.64 7.81
N GLN A 112 25.27 -1.52 6.85
CA GLN A 112 26.10 -2.63 6.43
C GLN A 112 26.57 -2.40 4.99
N TRP A 113 27.79 -2.86 4.69
CA TRP A 113 28.35 -2.75 3.34
C TRP A 113 27.67 -3.69 2.33
N ARG A 114 27.07 -4.77 2.83
CA ARG A 114 26.25 -5.73 2.08
C ARG A 114 24.79 -5.53 2.44
N VAL A 115 23.88 -6.04 1.60
CA VAL A 115 22.44 -6.08 1.94
C VAL A 115 22.29 -6.77 3.28
N ALA A 116 21.53 -6.15 4.19
CA ALA A 116 21.38 -6.66 5.54
C ALA A 116 20.80 -8.09 5.51
N GLN A 117 21.49 -9.03 6.16
CA GLN A 117 21.14 -10.44 6.22
C GLN A 117 19.71 -10.59 6.79
N GLY A 118 18.82 -11.33 6.09
CA GLY A 118 17.41 -11.50 6.49
C GLY A 118 16.40 -10.53 5.85
N GLN A 119 16.82 -9.64 4.95
CA GLN A 119 15.89 -8.85 4.14
C GLN A 119 15.38 -9.63 2.92
N GLU A 120 14.43 -10.52 3.15
CA GLU A 120 13.61 -11.08 2.06
C GLU A 120 12.55 -10.07 1.61
N ASP A 121 12.36 -9.97 0.30
CA ASP A 121 11.32 -9.11 -0.26
C ASP A 121 9.94 -9.64 0.15
N ARG A 122 9.05 -8.72 0.55
CA ARG A 122 7.64 -9.07 0.79
C ARG A 122 7.00 -9.54 -0.51
N VAL A 123 6.40 -10.73 -0.47
CA VAL A 123 5.57 -11.26 -1.55
C VAL A 123 4.46 -10.27 -1.86
N VAL A 124 4.34 -9.92 -3.14
CA VAL A 124 3.22 -9.15 -3.67
C VAL A 124 2.17 -10.17 -4.08
N PRO A 125 0.92 -10.11 -3.56
CA PRO A 125 -0.14 -11.03 -3.95
C PRO A 125 -0.31 -11.01 -5.48
N GLU A 126 -0.19 -12.18 -6.11
CA GLU A 126 -0.36 -12.40 -7.55
C GLU A 126 -1.81 -12.58 -7.96
#